data_AF-A0A4Y2EPP0-F1
#
_entry.id   AF-A0A4Y2EPP0-F1
#
_cell.length_a   1.000
_cell.length_b   1.000
_cell.length_c   1.000
_cell.angle_alpha   90.00
_cell.angle_beta   90.00
_cell.angle_gamma   90.00
#
_symmetry.space_group_name_H-M   'P 1'
#
loop_
_entity.id
_entity.type
_entity.pdbx_description
1 polymer ?
#
loop_
_entity_poly.entity_id
_entity_poly.type
_entity_poly.pdbx_seq_one_letter_code
_entity_poly.pdbx_strand_id
1 'polypeptide(L)'
;MTRKIPELAPPTPSFRTTPASSDPPPTFTRNISKGWPDLSLCTQQMIGGIANWEVLEEPSISDHQHIEITVDSSVKNCAFTMYKTLHGNRNIFLKNL
;
A
#
# COMPACT_ATOMS: atom_id res chain seq x y z
N MET A 1 47.98 -8.04 -24.07
CA MET A 1 46.63 -7.53 -24.43
C MET A 1 45.64 -8.09 -23.41
N THR A 2 45.34 -7.33 -22.36
CA THR A 2 44.44 -7.76 -21.28
C THR A 2 43.02 -7.39 -21.66
N ARG A 3 42.16 -8.39 -21.92
CA ARG A 3 40.74 -8.14 -22.22
C ARG A 3 40.04 -7.68 -20.94
N LYS A 4 39.58 -6.43 -20.91
CA LYS A 4 38.66 -5.95 -19.87
C LYS A 4 37.33 -6.71 -20.01
N ILE A 5 36.92 -7.39 -18.95
CA ILE A 5 35.59 -7.99 -18.83
C ILE A 5 34.60 -6.83 -18.62
N PRO A 6 33.47 -6.75 -19.34
CA PRO A 6 32.45 -5.76 -19.07
C PRO A 6 31.81 -6.05 -17.70
N GLU A 7 31.77 -5.03 -16.84
CA GLU A 7 31.04 -5.07 -15.56
C GLU A 7 29.55 -5.24 -15.87
N LEU A 8 28.95 -6.33 -15.38
CA LEU A 8 27.51 -6.55 -15.49
C LEU A 8 26.79 -5.45 -14.70
N ALA A 9 25.81 -4.80 -15.32
CA ALA A 9 24.91 -3.88 -14.64
C ALA A 9 24.30 -4.54 -13.38
N PRO A 10 24.04 -3.77 -12.30
CA PRO A 10 23.41 -4.32 -11.10
C PRO A 10 22.07 -4.96 -11.46
N PRO A 11 21.69 -6.07 -10.81
CA PRO A 11 20.44 -6.74 -11.12
C PRO A 11 19.28 -5.78 -10.86
N THR A 12 18.53 -5.47 -11.91
CA THR A 12 17.19 -4.91 -11.81
C THR A 12 16.39 -5.78 -10.85
N PRO A 13 15.62 -5.24 -9.90
CA PRO A 13 14.76 -6.06 -9.05
C PRO A 13 13.73 -6.75 -9.95
N SER A 14 14.00 -8.01 -10.30
CA SER A 14 13.08 -8.86 -11.01
C SER A 14 12.03 -9.27 -10.00
N PHE A 15 10.82 -8.72 -10.14
CA PHE A 15 9.66 -9.33 -9.50
C PHE A 15 9.61 -10.77 -9.97
N ARG A 16 9.83 -11.67 -9.03
CA ARG A 16 9.85 -13.10 -9.24
C ARG A 16 8.45 -13.53 -9.68
N THR A 17 8.25 -13.70 -10.98
CA THR A 17 7.07 -14.41 -11.49
C THR A 17 7.26 -15.90 -11.23
N THR A 18 7.17 -16.33 -9.98
CA THR A 18 6.93 -17.74 -9.66
C THR A 18 5.43 -17.99 -9.81
N PRO A 19 4.97 -18.92 -10.67
CA PRO A 19 3.57 -19.25 -10.79
C PRO A 19 3.20 -20.21 -9.65
N ALA A 20 2.77 -19.65 -8.52
CA ALA A 20 1.97 -20.32 -7.50
C ALA A 20 1.62 -19.31 -6.39
N SER A 21 0.86 -18.25 -6.69
CA SER A 21 0.11 -17.60 -5.61
C SER A 21 -1.23 -18.31 -5.53
N SER A 22 -1.44 -19.09 -4.48
CA SER A 22 -2.80 -19.31 -4.01
C SER A 22 -3.40 -17.93 -3.83
N ASP A 23 -4.59 -17.68 -4.38
CA ASP A 23 -5.34 -16.49 -4.01
C ASP A 23 -5.46 -16.44 -2.48
N PRO A 24 -5.44 -15.24 -1.87
CA PRO A 24 -5.64 -15.12 -0.44
C PRO A 24 -7.00 -15.71 -0.04
N PRO A 25 -7.19 -16.12 1.23
CA PRO A 25 -8.50 -16.58 1.66
C PRO A 25 -9.54 -15.45 1.51
N PRO A 26 -10.83 -15.78 1.38
CA PRO A 26 -11.88 -14.79 1.22
C PRO A 26 -11.88 -13.81 2.40
N THR A 27 -12.17 -12.54 2.11
CA THR A 27 -12.35 -11.51 3.14
C THR A 27 -13.79 -11.42 3.62
N PHE A 28 -14.71 -12.06 2.90
CA PHE A 28 -16.11 -12.17 3.25
C PHE A 28 -16.55 -13.63 3.16
N THR A 29 -17.14 -14.13 4.24
CA THR A 29 -17.74 -15.46 4.29
C THR A 29 -19.09 -15.39 5.01
N ARG A 30 -20.16 -15.71 4.30
CA ARG A 30 -21.51 -15.82 4.85
C ARG A 30 -22.16 -17.12 4.40
N ASN A 31 -22.35 -18.05 5.34
CA ASN A 31 -22.80 -19.41 5.06
C ASN A 31 -21.88 -20.10 4.04
N ILE A 32 -22.38 -20.37 2.83
CA ILE A 32 -21.62 -20.97 1.72
C ILE A 32 -21.04 -19.93 0.76
N SER A 33 -21.43 -18.66 0.91
CA SER A 33 -20.96 -17.57 0.06
C SER A 33 -19.60 -17.09 0.54
N LYS A 34 -18.64 -17.01 -0.39
CA LYS A 34 -17.28 -16.52 -0.16
C LYS A 34 -16.95 -15.44 -1.19
N GLY A 35 -16.23 -14.41 -0.79
CA GLY A 35 -15.80 -13.35 -1.70
C GLY A 35 -14.65 -12.52 -1.17
N TRP A 36 -14.16 -11.63 -2.03
CA TRP A 36 -13.08 -10.67 -1.76
C TRP A 36 -13.56 -9.23 -2.05
N PRO A 37 -14.63 -8.75 -1.40
CA PRO A 37 -15.13 -7.39 -1.64
C PRO A 37 -14.22 -6.29 -1.08
N ASP A 38 -13.33 -6.63 -0.14
CA ASP A 38 -12.51 -5.67 0.59
C ASP A 38 -11.21 -5.34 -0.15
N LEU A 39 -10.81 -4.07 -0.13
CA LEU A 39 -9.65 -3.56 -0.87
C LEU A 39 -8.79 -2.64 -0.01
N SER A 40 -7.49 -2.84 -0.09
CA SER A 40 -6.48 -1.96 0.50
C SER A 40 -5.80 -1.13 -0.58
N LEU A 41 -5.77 0.19 -0.40
CA LEU A 41 -5.17 1.13 -1.35
C LEU A 41 -3.99 1.86 -0.72
N CYS A 42 -2.93 2.09 -1.49
CA CYS A 42 -1.78 2.88 -1.07
C CYS A 42 -1.31 3.82 -2.19
N THR A 43 -0.54 4.84 -1.82
CA THR A 43 0.11 5.70 -2.82
C THR A 43 1.31 4.98 -3.44
N GLN A 44 1.68 5.34 -4.68
CA GLN A 44 2.83 4.76 -5.37
C GLN A 44 4.14 4.87 -4.57
N GLN A 45 4.28 5.90 -3.75
CA GLN A 45 5.47 6.12 -2.91
C GLN A 45 5.55 5.15 -1.73
N MET A 46 4.41 4.65 -1.25
CA MET A 46 4.34 3.75 -0.10
C MET A 46 4.50 2.28 -0.46
N ILE A 47 4.37 1.92 -1.74
CA ILE A 47 4.39 0.52 -2.18
C ILE A 47 5.66 -0.23 -1.77
N GLY A 48 6.81 0.46 -1.76
CA GLY A 48 8.09 -0.13 -1.36
C GLY A 48 8.25 -0.31 0.16
N GLY A 49 7.34 0.24 0.96
CA GLY A 49 7.31 0.09 2.42
C GLY A 49 6.30 -0.95 2.89
N ILE A 50 5.50 -1.56 2.02
CA ILE A 50 4.58 -2.63 2.44
C ILE A 50 5.38 -3.91 2.64
N ALA A 51 5.46 -4.37 3.89
CA ALA A 51 6.22 -5.56 4.28
C ALA A 51 5.37 -6.83 4.21
N ASN A 52 4.09 -6.72 4.59
CA ASN A 52 3.16 -7.83 4.59
C ASN A 52 1.74 -7.37 4.24
N TRP A 53 0.96 -8.26 3.63
CA TRP A 53 -0.47 -8.13 3.42
C TRP A 53 -1.08 -9.52 3.56
N GLU A 54 -1.97 -9.70 4.53
CA GLU A 54 -2.63 -10.98 4.76
C GLU A 54 -4.06 -10.82 5.25
N VAL A 55 -4.86 -11.86 5.03
CA VAL A 55 -6.23 -11.96 5.56
C VAL A 55 -6.16 -12.84 6.80
N LEU A 56 -6.46 -12.27 7.95
CA LEU A 56 -6.44 -12.95 9.24
C LEU A 56 -7.70 -13.80 9.42
N GLU A 57 -7.50 -15.08 9.72
CA GLU A 57 -8.56 -16.03 10.07
C GLU A 57 -8.92 -15.97 11.58
N GLU A 58 -8.87 -14.78 12.17
CA GLU A 58 -9.24 -14.62 13.58
C GLU A 58 -10.76 -14.80 13.79
N PRO A 59 -11.19 -15.47 14.87
CA PRO A 59 -12.60 -15.62 15.18
C PRO A 59 -13.27 -14.26 15.40
N SER A 60 -14.17 -13.89 14.50
CA SER A 60 -14.98 -12.68 14.59
C SER A 60 -16.48 -13.02 14.52
N ILE A 61 -17.32 -12.17 15.11
CA ILE A 61 -18.78 -12.27 15.00
C ILE A 61 -19.26 -11.70 13.64
N SER A 62 -18.37 -11.02 12.89
CA SER A 62 -18.65 -10.51 11.54
C SER A 62 -18.54 -11.61 10.48
N ASP A 63 -19.27 -11.45 9.39
CA ASP A 63 -19.09 -12.19 8.15
C ASP A 63 -17.85 -11.72 7.35
N HIS A 64 -17.13 -10.69 7.81
CA HIS A 64 -15.86 -10.25 7.25
C HIS A 64 -14.64 -10.76 8.05
N GLN A 65 -13.61 -11.16 7.34
CA GLN A 65 -12.27 -11.45 7.86
C GLN A 65 -11.43 -10.15 7.89
N HIS A 66 -10.48 -10.05 8.81
CA HIS A 66 -9.63 -8.88 8.93
C HIS A 66 -8.51 -8.91 7.88
N ILE A 67 -8.21 -7.77 7.27
CA ILE A 67 -6.99 -7.61 6.46
C ILE A 67 -5.95 -6.91 7.32
N GLU A 68 -4.80 -7.56 7.51
CA GLU A 68 -3.63 -6.97 8.14
C GLU A 68 -2.62 -6.52 7.10
N ILE A 69 -2.08 -5.31 7.28
CA ILE A 69 -1.05 -4.74 6.42
C ILE A 69 0.07 -4.23 7.32
N THR A 70 1.26 -4.80 7.16
CA THR A 70 2.45 -4.30 7.83
C THR A 70 3.18 -3.35 6.91
N VAL A 71 3.47 -2.14 7.38
CA VAL A 71 4.18 -1.10 6.62
C VAL A 71 5.44 -0.69 7.36
N ASP A 72 6.59 -1.03 6.78
CA ASP A 72 7.92 -0.60 7.20
C ASP A 72 8.16 0.82 6.70
N SER A 73 7.64 1.80 7.44
CA SER A 73 7.84 3.21 7.13
C SER A 73 8.47 3.94 8.31
N SER A 74 9.47 4.77 8.02
CA SER A 74 9.94 5.77 8.99
C SER A 74 8.83 6.78 9.23
N VAL A 75 8.25 6.80 10.43
CA VAL A 75 7.22 7.78 10.79
C VAL A 75 7.82 9.19 10.72
N LYS A 76 7.41 9.96 9.71
CA LYS A 76 7.70 11.39 9.63
C LYS A 76 6.49 12.14 10.17
N ASN A 77 6.59 12.63 11.40
CA ASN A 77 5.58 13.53 11.95
C ASN A 77 5.73 14.90 11.28
N CYS A 78 4.78 15.26 10.42
CA CYS A 78 4.69 16.58 9.82
C CYS A 78 3.60 17.37 10.55
N ALA A 79 3.99 18.44 11.25
CA ALA A 79 3.05 19.41 11.77
C ALA A 79 2.76 20.46 10.70
N PHE A 80 1.50 20.51 10.24
CA PHE A 80 1.06 21.57 9.32
C PHE A 80 0.44 22.70 10.12
N THR A 81 0.95 23.92 9.93
CA THR A 81 0.30 25.10 10.49
C THR A 81 -1.00 25.35 9.75
N MET A 82 -2.13 25.11 10.42
CA MET A 82 -3.45 25.44 9.89
C MET A 82 -3.70 26.94 10.06
N TYR A 83 -3.64 27.70 8.97
CA TYR A 83 -4.02 29.11 8.97
C TYR A 83 -5.52 29.24 8.79
N LYS A 84 -6.24 29.73 9.81
CA LYS A 84 -7.64 30.13 9.68
C LYS A 84 -7.71 31.57 9.18
N THR A 85 -8.44 31.82 8.10
CA THR A 85 -8.78 33.19 7.71
C THR A 85 -9.88 33.73 8.62
N LEU A 86 -9.80 35.01 9.00
CA LEU A 86 -10.79 35.69 9.86
C LEU A 86 -12.22 35.61 9.29
N HIS A 87 -12.34 35.45 7.97
CA HIS A 87 -13.59 35.26 7.25
C HIS A 87 -13.48 33.96 6.45
N GLY A 88 -14.24 32.93 6.82
CA GLY A 88 -14.21 31.64 6.14
C GLY A 88 -14.53 31.74 4.64
N ASN A 89 -13.94 30.82 3.87
CA ASN A 89 -14.30 30.50 2.48
C ASN A 89 -14.60 31.69 1.54
N ARG A 90 -13.55 32.45 1.19
CA ARG A 90 -13.53 33.11 -0.14
C ARG A 90 -12.28 32.65 -0.89
N ASN A 91 -12.50 31.98 -2.02
CA ASN A 91 -11.49 31.71 -3.06
C ASN A 91 -10.92 33.03 -3.58
N ILE A 92 -9.95 33.64 -2.89
CA ILE A 92 -9.32 34.89 -3.35
C ILE A 92 -7.86 34.66 -3.81
N PHE A 93 -7.29 33.48 -3.61
CA PHE A 93 -5.94 33.16 -4.12
C PHE A 93 -5.95 32.10 -5.22
N LEU A 94 -6.58 32.47 -6.33
CA LEU A 94 -6.14 32.08 -7.68
C LEU A 94 -5.91 33.38 -8.46
N LYS A 95 -4.84 34.09 -8.10
CA LYS A 95 -4.23 35.06 -9.01
C LYS A 95 -2.73 34.81 -9.03
N ASN A 96 -2.34 34.16 -10.12
CA ASN A 96 -1.01 34.10 -10.71
C ASN A 96 0.01 33.21 -10.01
N LEU A 97 0.02 31.95 -10.44
CA LEU A 97 1.24 31.17 -10.67
C LEU A 97 1.16 30.62 -12.10
#